data_AF-A0A9D6W565-F1
#
_entry.id   AF-A0A9D6W565-F1
#
_cell.length_a   1.000
_cell.length_b   1.000
_cell.length_c   1.000
_cell.angle_alpha   90.00
_cell.angle_beta   90.00
_cell.angle_gamma   90.00
#
_symmetry.space_group_name_H-M   'P 1'
#
loop_
_entity.id
_entity.type
_entity.pdbx_description
1 polymer ?
#
loop_
_entity_poly.entity_id
_entity_poly.type
_entity_poly.pdbx_seq_one_letter_code
_entity_poly.pdbx_strand_id
1 'polypeptide(L)'
;MSDPIFSAEEAIEAAVRVIDEGVDYGNMGIDAPPAVGRRAAEILATAVERNPEDLRLRCVYAAAISLSGKLADAREQLGAILARDPAYFEAVAELDHPTAWRHAFLSPPWSARATRVAPLARRWIHSSGLLKLTSLREGADRIVCLLGTVPADLAADPSLAAMPAALDLTLLTRTAGVFLAIHLGLGGPEPEAVRLIDGFEFPWPEGTGFHSELMLRFFLQQDRTYVILAKSSGAVVFNRSIRFGPEDRERHERFLRRLEAASPRDTDTRLQQAAISRYLEECPRQTLRSRLAYRLKQGHAPPEPPVEDEPPASARSAEQRRIATVPMVAPSTADDPACPPATGGTAPEAGGADAQAAGLRSAAVAGGDARPAAGSPPPDEMANRSALAVAGLWPWVRREKMLARGIPLLIVLAAGAGAAAVGSLAVLSIPRVLAGALLGIAVGILAAGLLAARLERALRRHVEGLLESSGGAITVESLAEAARDRGPEVLAGRWGARLRRRLLRMLTGSDAAGK
;
A
#
# COMPACT_ATOMS: atom_id res chain seq x y z
N MET A 1 31.69 36.72 2.61
CA MET A 1 31.82 35.41 3.28
C MET A 1 31.52 34.38 2.21
N SER A 2 32.46 33.51 1.89
CA SER A 2 32.28 32.47 0.87
C SER A 2 31.45 31.35 1.49
N ASP A 3 30.32 31.00 0.90
CA ASP A 3 29.54 29.88 1.38
C ASP A 3 30.38 28.59 1.33
N PRO A 4 30.38 27.78 2.40
CA PRO A 4 31.14 26.53 2.43
C PRO A 4 30.71 25.64 1.26
N ILE A 5 31.69 25.20 0.48
CA ILE A 5 31.47 24.33 -0.67
C ILE A 5 31.33 22.90 -0.14
N PHE A 6 30.09 22.43 0.01
CA PHE A 6 29.81 21.03 0.33
C PHE A 6 30.05 20.14 -0.89
N SER A 7 30.66 18.98 -0.66
CA SER A 7 30.52 17.82 -1.53
C SER A 7 29.07 17.31 -1.54
N ALA A 8 28.71 16.49 -2.53
CA ALA A 8 27.36 15.91 -2.61
C ALA A 8 26.97 15.13 -1.34
N GLU A 9 27.89 14.32 -0.80
CA GLU A 9 27.63 13.54 0.42
C GLU A 9 27.51 14.42 1.66
N GLU A 10 28.34 15.45 1.82
CA GLU A 10 28.20 16.38 2.96
C GLU A 10 26.88 17.16 2.91
N ALA A 11 26.43 17.53 1.71
CA ALA A 11 25.13 18.17 1.52
C ALA A 11 23.97 17.21 1.88
N ILE A 12 24.07 15.94 1.48
CA ILE A 12 23.10 14.89 1.86
C ILE A 12 23.08 14.70 3.36
N GLU A 13 24.24 14.57 4.02
CA GLU A 13 24.32 14.38 5.47
C GLU A 13 23.71 15.57 6.22
N ALA A 14 24.05 16.79 5.80
CA ALA A 14 23.51 18.01 6.39
C ALA A 14 21.98 18.11 6.22
N ALA A 15 21.45 17.76 5.05
CA ALA A 15 20.02 17.71 4.80
C ALA A 15 19.30 16.63 5.63
N VAL A 16 19.89 15.43 5.72
CA VAL A 16 19.38 14.35 6.58
C VAL A 16 19.31 14.77 8.04
N ARG A 17 20.33 15.46 8.55
CA ARG A 17 20.34 15.97 9.93
C ARG A 17 19.18 16.92 10.21
N VAL A 18 18.91 17.85 9.28
CA VAL A 18 17.75 18.76 9.38
C VAL A 18 16.43 17.98 9.46
N ILE A 19 16.32 16.88 8.70
CA ILE A 19 15.12 16.05 8.65
C ILE A 19 14.97 15.21 9.92
N ASP A 20 16.05 14.60 10.40
CA ASP A 20 16.06 13.80 11.63
C ASP A 20 15.70 14.63 12.87
N GLU A 21 16.10 15.91 12.90
CA GLU A 21 15.75 16.85 13.96
C GLU A 21 14.32 17.39 13.83
N GLY A 22 13.82 17.52 12.59
CA GLY A 22 12.58 18.23 12.28
C GLY A 22 11.33 17.37 12.06
N VAL A 23 11.47 16.08 11.76
CA VAL A 23 10.35 15.17 11.49
C VAL A 23 10.08 14.27 12.70
N ASP A 24 8.85 14.32 13.21
CA ASP A 24 8.40 13.42 14.28
C ASP A 24 7.75 12.16 13.71
N TYR A 25 8.32 11.00 14.03
CA TYR A 25 7.80 9.67 13.68
C TYR A 25 7.00 9.08 14.85
N GLY A 26 6.04 9.85 15.35
CA GLY A 26 5.25 9.58 16.54
C GLY A 26 4.23 8.44 16.39
N ASN A 27 3.51 8.15 17.49
CA ASN A 27 2.50 7.09 17.51
C ASN A 27 1.29 7.40 16.60
N MET A 28 0.98 8.68 16.38
CA MET A 28 -0.19 9.12 15.62
C MET A 28 0.06 9.21 14.11
N GLY A 29 1.30 9.05 13.66
CA GLY A 29 1.68 9.22 12.26
C GLY A 29 3.01 9.92 12.13
N ILE A 30 3.25 10.48 10.96
CA ILE A 30 4.43 11.29 10.66
C ILE A 30 3.99 12.75 10.70
N ASP A 31 4.62 13.55 11.55
CA ASP A 31 4.49 15.01 11.51
C ASP A 31 5.78 15.60 10.93
N ALA A 32 5.66 16.19 9.75
CA ALA A 32 6.79 16.71 8.99
C ALA A 32 6.46 18.13 8.52
N PRO A 33 6.84 19.16 9.29
CA PRO A 33 6.56 20.55 8.93
C PRO A 33 7.22 20.92 7.59
N PRO A 34 6.51 21.57 6.65
CA PRO A 34 7.07 21.93 5.34
C PRO A 34 8.37 22.77 5.39
N ALA A 35 8.60 23.50 6.48
CA ALA A 35 9.82 24.27 6.70
C ALA A 35 11.08 23.39 6.78
N VAL A 36 10.94 22.16 7.29
CA VAL A 36 12.03 21.17 7.38
C VAL A 36 12.46 20.76 5.98
N GLY A 37 11.49 20.41 5.12
CA GLY A 37 11.74 20.09 3.71
C GLY A 37 12.36 21.25 2.93
N ARG A 38 11.88 22.49 3.13
CA ARG A 38 12.47 23.68 2.48
C ARG A 38 13.95 23.85 2.83
N ARG A 39 14.29 23.79 4.13
CA ARG A 39 15.67 23.94 4.59
C ARG A 39 16.58 22.83 4.06
N ALA A 40 16.10 21.58 4.06
CA ALA A 40 16.85 20.47 3.47
C ALA A 40 17.06 20.65 1.95
N ALA A 41 16.04 21.11 1.22
CA ALA A 41 16.14 21.39 -0.21
C ALA A 41 17.13 22.53 -0.51
N GLU A 42 17.15 23.60 0.29
CA GLU A 42 18.12 24.70 0.16
C GLU A 42 19.57 24.22 0.29
N ILE A 43 19.85 23.30 1.23
CA ILE A 43 21.19 22.69 1.40
C ILE A 43 21.58 21.90 0.15
N LEU A 44 20.64 21.14 -0.43
CA LEU A 44 20.89 20.24 -1.54
C LEU A 44 20.97 20.95 -2.90
N ALA A 45 20.32 22.10 -3.07
CA ALA A 45 20.22 22.80 -4.37
C ALA A 45 21.58 23.07 -5.01
N THR A 46 22.51 23.68 -4.27
CA THR A 46 23.87 23.98 -4.74
C THR A 46 24.64 22.70 -5.12
N ALA A 47 24.42 21.60 -4.39
CA ALA A 47 25.08 20.34 -4.67
C ALA A 47 24.55 19.69 -5.97
N VAL A 48 23.24 19.75 -6.21
CA VAL A 48 22.59 19.24 -7.43
C VAL A 48 23.03 20.03 -8.67
N GLU A 49 23.12 21.36 -8.56
CA GLU A 49 23.61 22.21 -9.66
C GLU A 49 25.05 21.86 -10.07
N ARG A 50 25.90 21.55 -9.08
CA ARG A 50 27.31 21.18 -9.32
C ARG A 50 27.51 19.74 -9.78
N ASN A 51 26.59 18.85 -9.40
CA ASN A 51 26.65 17.43 -9.71
C ASN A 51 25.37 17.00 -10.45
N PRO A 52 25.09 17.57 -11.64
CA PRO A 52 23.81 17.33 -12.30
C PRO A 52 23.61 15.88 -12.71
N GLU A 53 24.69 15.11 -12.85
CA GLU A 53 24.76 13.68 -13.19
C GLU A 53 24.52 12.73 -12.02
N ASP A 54 24.48 13.21 -10.79
CA ASP A 54 24.21 12.37 -9.63
C ASP A 54 22.69 12.18 -9.44
N LEU A 55 22.17 11.08 -9.98
CA LEU A 55 20.74 10.73 -9.91
C LEU A 55 20.27 10.51 -8.46
N ARG A 56 21.13 9.95 -7.60
CA ARG A 56 20.81 9.73 -6.18
C ARG A 56 20.64 11.07 -5.48
N LEU A 57 21.61 11.97 -5.62
CA LEU A 57 21.53 13.32 -5.05
C LEU A 57 20.26 14.05 -5.52
N ARG A 58 19.93 13.93 -6.81
CA ARG A 58 18.69 14.51 -7.36
C ARG A 58 17.42 13.86 -6.78
N CYS A 59 17.42 12.54 -6.55
CA CYS A 59 16.31 11.84 -5.90
C CYS A 59 16.11 12.34 -4.45
N VAL A 60 17.20 12.47 -3.69
CA VAL A 60 17.19 13.01 -2.32
C VAL A 60 16.69 14.47 -2.31
N TYR A 61 17.10 15.27 -3.30
CA TYR A 61 16.60 16.63 -3.49
C TYR A 61 15.11 16.66 -3.80
N ALA A 62 14.62 15.81 -4.71
CA ALA A 62 13.20 15.66 -5.00
C ALA A 62 12.39 15.30 -3.74
N ALA A 63 12.91 14.38 -2.91
CA ALA A 63 12.31 14.03 -1.64
C ALA A 63 12.19 15.21 -0.67
N ALA A 64 13.23 16.06 -0.58
CA ALA A 64 13.21 17.27 0.25
C ALA A 64 12.20 18.30 -0.26
N ILE A 65 12.15 18.51 -1.58
CA ILE A 65 11.17 19.39 -2.24
C ILE A 65 9.74 18.88 -1.98
N SER A 66 9.50 17.57 -2.12
CA SER A 66 8.19 16.98 -1.83
C SER A 66 7.78 17.21 -0.38
N LEU A 67 8.69 16.99 0.58
CA LEU A 67 8.48 17.26 2.00
C LEU A 67 8.14 18.75 2.27
N SER A 68 8.61 19.65 1.42
CA SER A 68 8.32 21.09 1.51
C SER A 68 6.92 21.47 1.01
N GLY A 69 6.16 20.53 0.43
CA GLY A 69 4.85 20.74 -0.17
C GLY A 69 4.88 21.19 -1.64
N LYS A 70 6.07 21.33 -2.24
CA LYS A 70 6.25 21.75 -3.65
C LYS A 70 6.21 20.55 -4.60
N LEU A 71 5.06 19.88 -4.66
CA LEU A 71 4.94 18.58 -5.36
C LEU A 71 5.21 18.67 -6.87
N ALA A 72 4.87 19.80 -7.53
CA ALA A 72 5.15 19.98 -8.96
C ALA A 72 6.66 20.00 -9.25
N ASP A 73 7.42 20.81 -8.50
CA ASP A 73 8.88 20.91 -8.61
C ASP A 73 9.54 19.54 -8.31
N ALA A 74 9.04 18.80 -7.31
CA ALA A 74 9.56 17.46 -7.01
C ALA A 74 9.35 16.50 -8.20
N ARG A 75 8.16 16.51 -8.81
CA ARG A 75 7.84 15.68 -10.00
C ARG A 75 8.71 16.05 -11.20
N GLU A 76 9.05 17.33 -11.38
CA GLU A 76 10.00 17.75 -12.42
C GLU A 76 11.38 17.12 -12.19
N GLN A 77 11.89 17.13 -10.95
CA GLN A 77 13.15 16.49 -10.62
C GLN A 77 13.13 14.97 -10.87
N LEU A 78 12.04 14.29 -10.50
CA LEU A 78 11.86 12.86 -10.80
C LEU A 78 11.78 12.59 -12.31
N GLY A 79 11.11 13.45 -13.07
CA GLY A 79 11.07 13.38 -14.54
C GLY A 79 12.45 13.55 -15.17
N ALA A 80 13.29 14.45 -14.63
CA ALA A 80 14.67 14.62 -15.06
C ALA A 80 15.55 13.38 -14.76
N ILE A 81 15.28 12.68 -13.65
CA ILE A 81 15.91 11.38 -13.36
C ILE A 81 15.50 10.35 -14.43
N LEU A 82 14.20 10.21 -14.70
CA LEU A 82 13.69 9.24 -15.67
C LEU A 82 14.09 9.52 -17.11
N ALA A 83 14.33 10.79 -17.46
CA ALA A 83 14.87 11.14 -18.78
C ALA A 83 16.29 10.57 -19.01
N ARG A 84 17.03 10.27 -17.93
CA ARG A 84 18.41 9.75 -17.98
C ARG A 84 18.47 8.26 -17.67
N ASP A 85 17.71 7.83 -16.69
CA ASP A 85 17.52 6.43 -16.33
C ASP A 85 16.02 6.14 -16.23
N PRO A 86 15.37 5.73 -17.35
CA PRO A 86 13.94 5.43 -17.39
C PRO A 86 13.50 4.34 -16.41
N ALA A 87 14.45 3.60 -15.86
CA ALA A 87 14.19 2.48 -14.99
C ALA A 87 14.61 2.74 -13.54
N TYR A 88 14.91 4.00 -13.19
CA TYR A 88 15.21 4.39 -11.81
C TYR A 88 14.00 4.12 -10.90
N PHE A 89 14.04 3.03 -10.15
CA PHE A 89 12.86 2.46 -9.47
C PHE A 89 12.10 3.46 -8.60
N GLU A 90 12.80 4.21 -7.74
CA GLU A 90 12.12 5.12 -6.81
C GLU A 90 11.37 6.23 -7.54
N ALA A 91 11.93 6.74 -8.64
CA ALA A 91 11.31 7.79 -9.44
C ALA A 91 10.07 7.27 -10.19
N VAL A 92 10.16 6.06 -10.76
CA VAL A 92 8.99 5.38 -11.37
C VAL A 92 7.89 5.16 -10.31
N ALA A 93 8.25 4.54 -9.19
CA ALA A 93 7.30 4.17 -8.15
C ALA A 93 6.61 5.39 -7.52
N GLU A 94 7.34 6.49 -7.28
CA GLU A 94 6.78 7.72 -6.72
C GLU A 94 5.89 8.48 -7.72
N LEU A 95 6.23 8.50 -9.02
CA LEU A 95 5.41 9.16 -10.03
C LEU A 95 4.12 8.41 -10.36
N ASP A 96 4.20 7.08 -10.46
CA ASP A 96 3.08 6.21 -10.82
C ASP A 96 2.16 5.91 -9.64
N HIS A 97 2.73 5.81 -8.43
CA HIS A 97 2.02 5.43 -7.22
C HIS A 97 2.31 6.33 -6.01
N PRO A 98 2.08 7.66 -6.10
CA PRO A 98 2.49 8.63 -5.07
C PRO A 98 1.84 8.40 -3.69
N THR A 99 0.70 7.72 -3.62
CA THR A 99 0.03 7.37 -2.36
C THR A 99 0.57 6.09 -1.73
N ALA A 100 1.07 5.15 -2.54
CA ALA A 100 1.58 3.85 -2.09
C ALA A 100 3.11 3.88 -1.91
N TRP A 101 3.82 4.72 -2.66
CA TRP A 101 5.27 4.87 -2.58
C TRP A 101 5.62 6.35 -2.45
N ARG A 102 5.69 6.80 -1.20
CA ARG A 102 6.09 8.18 -0.88
C ARG A 102 7.62 8.27 -0.82
N HIS A 103 8.20 9.45 -0.85
CA HIS A 103 9.65 9.63 -0.75
C HIS A 103 10.30 9.10 0.55
N ALA A 104 11.62 8.89 0.54
CA ALA A 104 12.39 8.25 1.61
C ALA A 104 12.29 8.95 2.99
N PHE A 105 12.15 10.27 3.03
CA PHE A 105 12.04 11.04 4.28
C PHE A 105 10.73 10.85 5.06
N LEU A 106 9.76 10.09 4.52
CA LEU A 106 8.61 9.62 5.29
C LEU A 106 8.83 8.21 5.87
N SER A 107 10.01 7.63 5.68
CA SER A 107 10.40 6.38 6.33
C SER A 107 11.22 6.69 7.59
N PRO A 108 10.93 6.05 8.74
CA PRO A 108 11.69 6.29 9.97
C PRO A 108 13.19 6.00 9.78
N PRO A 109 14.09 6.81 10.39
CA PRO A 109 15.51 6.57 10.32
C PRO A 109 15.88 5.25 11.02
N TRP A 110 16.90 4.60 10.49
CA TRP A 110 17.42 3.34 10.97
C TRP A 110 18.95 3.27 10.85
N SER A 111 19.57 2.47 11.72
CA SER A 111 20.97 2.12 11.63
C SER A 111 21.23 0.75 12.23
N ALA A 112 22.36 0.13 11.89
CA ALA A 112 22.83 -1.10 12.52
C ALA A 112 23.00 -0.98 14.06
N ARG A 113 23.16 0.25 14.57
CA ARG A 113 23.34 0.55 16.01
C ARG A 113 22.02 0.89 16.71
N ALA A 114 20.89 0.90 16.01
CA ALA A 114 19.60 1.23 16.60
C ALA A 114 19.21 0.20 17.69
N THR A 115 18.99 0.70 18.90
CA THR A 115 18.56 -0.11 20.07
C THR A 115 17.05 -0.04 20.31
N ARG A 116 16.36 0.85 19.59
CA ARG A 116 14.92 1.04 19.65
C ARG A 116 14.35 1.31 18.27
N VAL A 117 13.17 0.78 18.01
CA VAL A 117 12.36 1.16 16.84
C VAL A 117 11.61 2.47 17.10
N ALA A 118 11.44 3.28 16.07
CA ALA A 118 10.64 4.49 16.13
C ALA A 118 9.19 4.19 16.58
N PRO A 119 8.51 5.12 17.28
CA PRO A 119 7.12 4.92 17.74
C PRO A 119 6.16 4.48 16.63
N LEU A 120 6.27 5.08 15.44
CA LEU A 120 5.51 4.66 14.27
C LEU A 120 5.75 3.19 13.90
N ALA A 121 7.02 2.76 13.85
CA ALA A 121 7.40 1.40 13.50
C ALA A 121 6.96 0.35 14.54
N ARG A 122 6.85 0.76 15.82
CA ARG A 122 6.32 -0.12 16.88
C ARG A 122 4.90 -0.61 16.58
N ARG A 123 4.06 0.23 15.96
CA ARG A 123 2.69 -0.13 15.62
C ARG A 123 2.61 -1.29 14.63
N TRP A 124 3.62 -1.45 13.78
CA TRP A 124 3.68 -2.51 12.77
C TRP A 124 3.99 -3.88 13.41
N ILE A 125 4.81 -3.89 14.47
CA ILE A 125 5.27 -5.08 15.21
C ILE A 125 4.12 -5.80 15.93
N HIS A 126 3.20 -5.05 16.55
CA HIS A 126 2.19 -5.60 17.47
C HIS A 126 1.15 -6.56 16.85
N SER A 127 1.11 -6.69 15.52
CA SER A 127 -0.07 -7.22 14.83
C SER A 127 -0.05 -8.73 14.53
N SER A 128 1.09 -9.43 14.60
CA SER A 128 1.11 -10.83 14.13
C SER A 128 2.19 -11.77 14.69
N GLY A 129 3.25 -11.25 15.34
CA GLY A 129 4.40 -12.09 15.73
C GLY A 129 5.19 -12.67 14.55
N LEU A 130 4.79 -12.32 13.32
CA LEU A 130 5.45 -12.68 12.07
C LEU A 130 6.41 -11.57 11.64
N LEU A 131 7.35 -11.92 10.75
CA LEU A 131 8.14 -10.95 10.02
C LEU A 131 7.28 -10.24 8.98
N LYS A 132 7.47 -8.93 8.86
CA LYS A 132 6.83 -8.09 7.84
C LYS A 132 7.89 -7.29 7.09
N LEU A 133 7.67 -7.07 5.80
CA LEU A 133 8.42 -6.06 5.09
C LEU A 133 8.05 -4.68 5.67
N THR A 134 9.04 -3.82 5.83
CA THR A 134 8.87 -2.47 6.38
C THR A 134 9.84 -1.52 5.70
N SER A 135 9.35 -0.35 5.27
CA SER A 135 10.20 0.72 4.73
C SER A 135 10.80 1.53 5.87
N LEU A 136 12.12 1.55 5.94
CA LEU A 136 12.92 2.41 6.81
C LEU A 136 13.89 3.25 5.95
N ARG A 137 14.67 4.12 6.58
CA ARG A 137 15.70 4.91 5.90
C ARG A 137 17.05 4.75 6.59
N GLU A 138 18.10 4.53 5.82
CA GLU A 138 19.49 4.55 6.28
C GLU A 138 20.20 5.74 5.61
N GLY A 139 20.56 6.77 6.39
CA GLY A 139 21.05 8.02 5.81
C GLY A 139 19.96 8.68 4.97
N ALA A 140 20.16 8.93 3.68
CA ALA A 140 19.12 9.45 2.81
C ALA A 140 18.36 8.36 2.03
N ASP A 141 18.87 7.12 2.05
CA ASP A 141 18.40 6.05 1.19
C ASP A 141 17.28 5.26 1.85
N ARG A 142 16.24 4.94 1.08
CA ARG A 142 15.24 3.99 1.51
C ARG A 142 15.83 2.58 1.57
N ILE A 143 15.43 1.85 2.60
CA ILE A 143 15.69 0.41 2.73
C ILE A 143 14.37 -0.30 3.04
N VAL A 144 14.17 -1.49 2.48
CA VAL A 144 13.06 -2.36 2.89
C VAL A 144 13.63 -3.47 3.76
N CYS A 145 13.28 -3.46 5.04
CA CYS A 145 13.77 -4.41 6.03
C CYS A 145 12.70 -5.42 6.44
N LEU A 146 13.13 -6.45 7.15
CA LEU A 146 12.26 -7.39 7.85
C LEU A 146 12.13 -6.98 9.31
N LEU A 147 10.92 -6.63 9.73
CA LEU A 147 10.60 -6.22 11.09
C LEU A 147 9.62 -7.21 11.73
N GLY A 148 9.92 -7.67 12.94
CA GLY A 148 9.05 -8.60 13.68
C GLY A 148 9.13 -8.47 15.20
N THR A 149 8.17 -9.08 15.88
CA THR A 149 8.22 -9.22 17.34
C THR A 149 9.14 -10.38 17.70
N VAL A 150 10.06 -10.18 18.64
CA VAL A 150 10.85 -11.30 19.17
C VAL A 150 9.94 -12.30 19.92
N PRO A 151 9.95 -13.60 19.55
CA PRO A 151 9.22 -14.63 20.29
C PRO A 151 9.68 -14.70 21.76
N ALA A 152 8.78 -15.09 22.67
CA ALA A 152 9.04 -15.03 24.11
C ALA A 152 10.21 -15.93 24.56
N ASP A 153 10.33 -17.11 23.94
CA ASP A 153 11.42 -18.08 24.15
C ASP A 153 12.77 -17.55 23.66
N LEU A 154 12.78 -16.80 22.56
CA LEU A 154 13.95 -16.12 22.02
C LEU A 154 14.32 -14.88 22.85
N ALA A 155 13.33 -14.15 23.36
CA ALA A 155 13.54 -12.92 24.13
C ALA A 155 14.26 -13.15 25.47
N ALA A 156 14.20 -14.38 26.00
CA ALA A 156 14.87 -14.80 27.21
C ALA A 156 16.31 -15.28 26.96
N ASP A 157 16.72 -15.48 25.70
CA ASP A 157 18.04 -16.00 25.35
C ASP A 157 19.08 -14.86 25.29
N PRO A 158 20.07 -14.82 26.21
CA PRO A 158 21.07 -13.76 26.22
C PRO A 158 22.02 -13.81 25.01
N SER A 159 22.12 -14.96 24.33
CA SER A 159 22.98 -15.13 23.16
C SER A 159 22.35 -14.63 21.86
N LEU A 160 21.06 -14.25 21.88
CA LEU A 160 20.30 -13.88 20.68
C LEU A 160 21.00 -12.82 19.82
N ALA A 161 21.54 -11.77 20.43
CA ALA A 161 22.22 -10.69 19.70
C ALA A 161 23.46 -11.19 18.90
N ALA A 162 24.10 -12.26 19.36
CA ALA A 162 25.27 -12.87 18.74
C ALA A 162 24.92 -14.06 17.81
N MET A 163 23.66 -14.51 17.78
CA MET A 163 23.27 -15.66 16.96
C MET A 163 23.46 -15.37 15.47
N PRO A 164 24.07 -16.31 14.72
CA PRO A 164 24.04 -16.30 13.27
C PRO A 164 22.60 -16.33 12.74
N ALA A 165 22.39 -15.70 11.59
CA ALA A 165 21.10 -15.66 10.92
C ALA A 165 21.20 -16.02 9.44
N ALA A 166 20.17 -16.68 8.94
CA ALA A 166 20.00 -16.92 7.51
C ALA A 166 18.55 -16.63 7.13
N LEU A 167 18.35 -16.11 5.92
CA LEU A 167 17.05 -15.94 5.32
C LEU A 167 16.81 -17.00 4.25
N ASP A 168 15.60 -17.52 4.20
CA ASP A 168 15.12 -18.30 3.07
C ASP A 168 13.83 -17.69 2.56
N LEU A 169 13.80 -17.41 1.25
CA LEU A 169 12.70 -16.75 0.57
C LEU A 169 12.11 -17.71 -0.45
N THR A 170 10.80 -17.89 -0.40
CA THR A 170 10.06 -18.78 -1.29
C THR A 170 8.86 -18.05 -1.89
N LEU A 171 8.92 -17.75 -3.19
CA LEU A 171 7.78 -17.18 -3.93
C LEU A 171 6.82 -18.28 -4.38
N LEU A 172 5.58 -18.17 -3.91
CA LEU A 172 4.53 -19.14 -4.16
C LEU A 172 3.48 -18.54 -5.09
N THR A 173 3.13 -19.28 -6.13
CA THR A 173 2.04 -18.95 -7.06
C THR A 173 0.94 -19.98 -6.83
N ARG A 174 -0.16 -19.60 -6.19
CA ARG A 174 -1.28 -20.49 -5.85
C ARG A 174 -2.60 -19.91 -6.36
N THR A 175 -3.68 -20.67 -6.18
CA THR A 175 -5.05 -20.21 -6.51
C THR A 175 -5.40 -18.90 -5.81
N ALA A 176 -4.88 -18.71 -4.59
CA ALA A 176 -4.98 -17.49 -3.80
C ALA A 176 -3.95 -16.40 -4.20
N GLY A 177 -3.43 -16.40 -5.42
CA GLY A 177 -2.49 -15.38 -5.91
C GLY A 177 -1.02 -15.69 -5.64
N VAL A 178 -0.19 -14.66 -5.78
CA VAL A 178 1.25 -14.71 -5.53
C VAL A 178 1.52 -14.24 -4.12
N PHE A 179 2.41 -14.91 -3.39
CA PHE A 179 2.90 -14.39 -2.11
C PHE A 179 4.34 -14.84 -1.85
N LEU A 180 5.07 -14.05 -1.07
CA LEU A 180 6.41 -14.36 -0.62
C LEU A 180 6.35 -14.94 0.80
N ALA A 181 6.76 -16.20 0.95
CA ALA A 181 7.06 -16.78 2.25
C ALA A 181 8.50 -16.43 2.63
N ILE A 182 8.68 -15.93 3.85
CA ILE A 182 9.93 -15.42 4.40
C ILE A 182 10.26 -16.24 5.65
N HIS A 183 11.42 -16.86 5.69
CA HIS A 183 11.84 -17.68 6.80
C HIS A 183 13.18 -17.18 7.34
N LEU A 184 13.21 -16.79 8.61
CA LEU A 184 14.42 -16.46 9.34
C LEU A 184 14.84 -17.66 10.19
N GLY A 185 16.03 -18.18 9.93
CA GLY A 185 16.69 -19.16 10.78
C GLY A 185 17.72 -18.47 11.68
N LEU A 186 17.62 -18.69 12.98
CA LEU A 186 18.57 -18.23 13.99
C LEU A 186 19.22 -19.42 14.70
N GLY A 187 20.53 -19.36 14.95
CA GLY A 187 21.23 -20.35 15.77
C GLY A 187 22.39 -21.04 15.06
N GLY A 188 22.52 -22.35 15.26
CA GLY A 188 23.65 -23.16 14.79
C GLY A 188 23.47 -23.77 13.39
N PRO A 189 24.54 -24.34 12.81
CA PRO A 189 24.49 -25.02 11.51
C PRO A 189 23.79 -26.38 11.54
N GLU A 190 23.39 -26.86 12.73
CA GLU A 190 22.62 -28.09 12.89
C GLU A 190 21.11 -27.80 12.77
N PRO A 191 20.33 -28.57 11.97
CA PRO A 191 18.91 -28.30 11.76
C PRO A 191 18.08 -28.18 13.04
N GLU A 192 18.40 -28.98 14.07
CA GLU A 192 17.71 -28.97 15.36
C GLU A 192 18.00 -27.72 16.18
N ALA A 193 19.15 -27.08 15.94
CA ALA A 193 19.56 -25.84 16.59
C ALA A 193 18.96 -24.59 15.90
N VAL A 194 18.33 -24.75 14.73
CA VAL A 194 17.72 -23.63 14.00
C VAL A 194 16.36 -23.27 14.59
N ARG A 195 16.30 -22.07 15.17
CA ARG A 195 15.06 -21.42 15.59
C ARG A 195 14.47 -20.67 14.41
N LEU A 196 13.22 -21.00 14.07
CA LEU A 196 12.53 -20.51 12.88
C LEU A 196 11.56 -19.39 13.29
N ILE A 197 11.59 -18.27 12.55
CA ILE A 197 10.53 -17.28 12.61
C ILE A 197 10.07 -16.94 11.19
N ASP A 198 8.76 -16.97 11.00
CA ASP A 198 8.11 -16.92 9.70
C ASP A 198 7.56 -15.52 9.41
N GLY A 199 7.45 -15.19 8.13
CA GLY A 199 6.80 -14.01 7.58
C GLY A 199 6.12 -14.32 6.26
N PHE A 200 5.05 -13.60 5.95
CA PHE A 200 4.32 -13.76 4.70
C PHE A 200 3.95 -12.39 4.17
N GLU A 201 4.35 -12.11 2.93
CA GLU A 201 3.99 -10.88 2.23
C GLU A 201 3.13 -11.20 1.01
N PHE A 202 1.97 -10.55 0.93
CA PHE A 202 1.11 -10.58 -0.25
C PHE A 202 1.31 -9.27 -1.02
N PRO A 203 1.58 -9.29 -2.33
CA PRO A 203 1.81 -8.08 -3.12
C PRO A 203 0.54 -7.24 -3.31
N TRP A 204 -0.63 -7.90 -3.36
CA TRP A 204 -1.95 -7.26 -3.50
C TRP A 204 -2.92 -7.67 -2.37
N PRO A 205 -2.63 -7.26 -1.11
CA PRO A 205 -3.61 -7.40 -0.04
C PRO A 205 -4.82 -6.51 -0.29
N GLU A 206 -5.99 -6.98 0.14
CA GLU A 206 -7.21 -6.18 0.09
C GLU A 206 -7.02 -4.82 0.78
N GLY A 207 -7.24 -3.73 0.04
CA GLY A 207 -7.29 -2.37 0.57
C GLY A 207 -5.94 -1.70 0.88
N THR A 208 -4.80 -2.33 0.59
CA THR A 208 -3.46 -1.71 0.74
C THR A 208 -2.90 -1.14 -0.56
N GLY A 209 -3.59 -1.37 -1.70
CA GLY A 209 -3.12 -0.97 -3.03
C GLY A 209 -1.78 -1.62 -3.39
N PHE A 210 -1.00 -0.93 -4.22
CA PHE A 210 0.30 -1.38 -4.73
C PHE A 210 1.46 -1.32 -3.72
N HIS A 211 1.21 -0.89 -2.47
CA HIS A 211 2.29 -0.65 -1.50
C HIS A 211 3.13 -1.89 -1.23
N SER A 212 2.49 -3.02 -0.94
CA SER A 212 3.17 -4.29 -0.67
C SER A 212 3.92 -4.83 -1.89
N GLU A 213 3.36 -4.69 -3.09
CA GLU A 213 4.05 -5.04 -4.33
C GLU A 213 5.32 -4.20 -4.51
N LEU A 214 5.25 -2.88 -4.37
CA LEU A 214 6.39 -1.99 -4.52
C LEU A 214 7.47 -2.26 -3.47
N MET A 215 7.08 -2.52 -2.21
CA MET A 215 8.01 -2.93 -1.17
C MET A 215 8.70 -4.27 -1.48
N LEU A 216 7.94 -5.25 -1.99
CA LEU A 216 8.48 -6.53 -2.40
C LEU A 216 9.46 -6.37 -3.57
N ARG A 217 9.12 -5.57 -4.58
CA ARG A 217 10.00 -5.30 -5.72
C ARG A 217 11.31 -4.65 -5.27
N PHE A 218 11.23 -3.61 -4.43
CA PHE A 218 12.42 -2.95 -3.89
C PHE A 218 13.25 -3.90 -3.00
N PHE A 219 12.60 -4.70 -2.15
CA PHE A 219 13.25 -5.69 -1.30
C PHE A 219 14.02 -6.75 -2.08
N LEU A 220 13.53 -7.14 -3.26
CA LEU A 220 14.20 -8.12 -4.13
C LEU A 220 15.37 -7.50 -4.92
N GLN A 221 15.36 -6.18 -5.14
CA GLN A 221 16.38 -5.46 -5.90
C GLN A 221 17.55 -4.94 -5.05
N GLN A 222 17.37 -4.76 -3.74
CA GLN A 222 18.44 -4.32 -2.84
C GLN A 222 19.52 -5.39 -2.65
N ASP A 223 20.75 -4.96 -2.36
CA ASP A 223 21.90 -5.84 -2.10
C ASP A 223 21.92 -6.43 -0.70
N ARG A 224 21.21 -5.78 0.23
CA ARG A 224 21.15 -6.18 1.63
C ARG A 224 19.81 -5.79 2.24
N THR A 225 19.42 -6.50 3.29
CA THR A 225 18.27 -6.16 4.12
C THR A 225 18.69 -6.11 5.59
N TYR A 226 17.98 -5.34 6.41
CA TYR A 226 18.03 -5.52 7.85
C TYR A 226 16.99 -6.54 8.31
N VAL A 227 17.33 -7.35 9.31
CA VAL A 227 16.40 -8.16 10.08
C VAL A 227 16.38 -7.62 11.50
N ILE A 228 15.20 -7.18 11.91
CA ILE A 228 14.97 -6.43 13.15
C ILE A 228 13.93 -7.18 13.97
N LEU A 229 14.35 -7.73 15.11
CA LEU A 229 13.43 -8.28 16.10
C LEU A 229 13.42 -7.38 17.33
N ALA A 230 12.23 -6.93 17.70
CA ALA A 230 12.04 -6.06 18.85
C ALA A 230 10.95 -6.58 19.79
N LYS A 231 11.04 -6.19 21.06
CA LYS A 231 10.00 -6.42 22.06
C LYS A 231 8.79 -5.52 21.75
N SER A 232 7.65 -5.82 22.36
CA SER A 232 6.44 -4.96 22.31
C SER A 232 6.69 -3.53 22.83
N SER A 233 7.71 -3.33 23.68
CA SER A 233 8.16 -2.01 24.12
C SER A 233 8.89 -1.20 23.03
N GLY A 234 9.22 -1.82 21.89
CA GLY A 234 10.05 -1.26 20.84
C GLY A 234 11.56 -1.40 21.08
N ALA A 235 11.98 -2.03 22.18
CA ALA A 235 13.39 -2.34 22.42
C ALA A 235 13.86 -3.41 21.43
N VAL A 236 14.91 -3.12 20.67
CA VAL A 236 15.51 -3.99 19.68
C VAL A 236 16.37 -5.03 20.39
N VAL A 237 16.18 -6.30 20.06
CA VAL A 237 16.91 -7.44 20.65
C VAL A 237 17.80 -8.11 19.61
N PHE A 238 17.40 -8.04 18.35
CA PHE A 238 18.17 -8.54 17.22
C PHE A 238 18.14 -7.50 16.10
N ASN A 239 19.31 -7.11 15.60
CA ASN A 239 19.48 -6.21 14.46
C ASN A 239 20.67 -6.68 13.65
N ARG A 240 20.42 -7.24 12.46
CA ARG A 240 21.49 -7.73 11.58
C ARG A 240 21.23 -7.32 10.15
N SER A 241 22.29 -6.85 9.48
CA SER A 241 22.31 -6.71 8.03
C SER A 241 22.62 -8.06 7.41
N ILE A 242 21.81 -8.48 6.43
CA ILE A 242 22.02 -9.70 5.66
C ILE A 242 22.24 -9.26 4.22
N ARG A 243 23.40 -9.61 3.67
CA ARG A 243 23.74 -9.34 2.27
C ARG A 243 23.27 -10.50 1.39
N PHE A 244 22.75 -10.17 0.22
CA PHE A 244 22.32 -11.14 -0.77
C PHE A 244 23.47 -11.49 -1.70
N GLY A 245 23.83 -12.77 -1.75
CA GLY A 245 24.88 -13.25 -2.64
C GLY A 245 24.41 -13.34 -4.11
N PRO A 246 25.30 -13.69 -5.05
CA PRO A 246 24.93 -13.89 -6.45
C PRO A 246 23.77 -14.88 -6.64
N GLU A 247 23.77 -16.00 -5.92
CA GLU A 247 22.69 -16.99 -5.97
C GLU A 247 21.34 -16.44 -5.48
N ASP A 248 21.36 -15.54 -4.47
CA ASP A 248 20.15 -14.86 -4.00
C ASP A 248 19.65 -13.87 -5.06
N ARG A 249 20.55 -13.10 -5.69
CA ARG A 249 20.18 -12.16 -6.76
C ARG A 249 19.55 -12.88 -7.95
N GLU A 250 20.12 -13.98 -8.43
CA GLU A 250 19.51 -14.79 -9.50
C GLU A 250 18.14 -15.35 -9.11
N ARG A 251 17.96 -15.71 -7.83
CA ARG A 251 16.67 -16.14 -7.30
C ARG A 251 15.68 -14.97 -7.25
N HIS A 252 16.10 -13.80 -6.79
CA HIS A 252 15.30 -12.59 -6.71
C HIS A 252 14.83 -12.12 -8.07
N GLU A 253 15.71 -12.13 -9.08
CA GLU A 253 15.32 -11.81 -10.46
C GLU A 253 14.25 -12.76 -11.00
N ARG A 254 14.38 -14.06 -10.73
CA ARG A 254 13.33 -15.03 -11.07
C ARG A 254 12.02 -14.74 -10.33
N PHE A 255 12.10 -14.28 -9.09
CA PHE A 255 10.92 -13.86 -8.33
C PHE A 255 10.26 -12.63 -8.92
N LEU A 256 11.04 -11.60 -9.29
CA LEU A 256 10.56 -10.40 -9.96
C LEU A 256 9.86 -10.74 -11.28
N ARG A 257 10.48 -11.55 -12.15
CA ARG A 257 9.85 -11.98 -13.41
C ARG A 257 8.53 -12.72 -13.19
N ARG A 258 8.46 -13.57 -12.15
CA ARG A 258 7.22 -14.30 -11.80
C ARG A 258 6.16 -13.38 -11.19
N LEU A 259 6.57 -12.38 -10.42
CA LEU A 259 5.68 -11.36 -9.86
C LEU A 259 5.09 -10.50 -10.97
N GLU A 260 5.90 -10.07 -11.93
CA GLU A 260 5.48 -9.28 -13.10
C GLU A 260 4.57 -10.06 -14.05
N ALA A 261 4.84 -11.37 -14.24
CA ALA A 261 3.99 -12.24 -15.04
C ALA A 261 2.65 -12.58 -14.35
N ALA A 262 2.52 -12.33 -13.05
CA ALA A 262 1.30 -12.62 -12.32
C ALA A 262 0.32 -11.45 -12.43
N SER A 263 -0.92 -11.76 -12.83
CA SER A 263 -1.97 -10.74 -12.83
C SER A 263 -2.32 -10.32 -11.39
N PRO A 264 -2.49 -9.01 -11.14
CA PRO A 264 -3.00 -8.54 -9.86
C PRO A 264 -4.33 -9.24 -9.54
N ARG A 265 -4.38 -9.88 -8.39
CA ARG A 265 -5.61 -10.46 -7.84
C ARG A 265 -5.75 -9.96 -6.43
N ASP A 266 -6.85 -9.25 -6.17
CA ASP A 266 -7.22 -8.93 -4.80
C ASP A 266 -7.38 -10.23 -4.02
N THR A 267 -6.54 -10.40 -3.02
CA THR A 267 -6.57 -11.58 -2.17
C THR A 267 -7.29 -11.24 -0.88
N ASP A 268 -8.50 -11.80 -0.72
CA ASP A 268 -9.22 -11.75 0.57
C ASP A 268 -8.33 -12.37 1.65
N THR A 269 -8.30 -11.74 2.82
CA THR A 269 -7.63 -12.21 4.04
C THR A 269 -7.89 -13.70 4.32
N ARG A 270 -9.08 -14.21 4.04
CA ARG A 270 -9.41 -15.64 4.23
C ARG A 270 -8.63 -16.55 3.29
N LEU A 271 -8.50 -16.16 2.02
CA LEU A 271 -7.71 -16.90 1.03
C LEU A 271 -6.22 -16.84 1.36
N GLN A 272 -5.74 -15.70 1.85
CA GLN A 272 -4.37 -15.54 2.33
C GLN A 272 -4.07 -16.49 3.48
N GLN A 273 -4.94 -16.55 4.50
CA GLN A 273 -4.79 -17.47 5.64
C GLN A 273 -4.83 -18.93 5.19
N ALA A 274 -5.75 -19.31 4.31
CA ALA A 274 -5.82 -20.67 3.77
C ALA A 274 -4.55 -21.04 2.99
N ALA A 275 -4.01 -20.11 2.21
CA ALA A 275 -2.77 -20.31 1.47
C ALA A 275 -1.55 -20.49 2.40
N ILE A 276 -1.48 -19.70 3.48
CA ILE A 276 -0.44 -19.83 4.52
C ILE A 276 -0.54 -21.19 5.21
N SER A 277 -1.73 -21.57 5.69
CA SER A 277 -1.94 -22.85 6.39
C SER A 277 -1.54 -24.03 5.50
N ARG A 278 -2.00 -24.02 4.25
CA ARG A 278 -1.64 -25.06 3.27
C ARG A 278 -0.14 -25.09 2.97
N TYR A 279 0.51 -23.93 2.88
CA TYR A 279 1.95 -23.88 2.68
C TYR A 279 2.71 -24.50 3.86
N LEU A 280 2.29 -24.22 5.09
CA LEU A 280 2.91 -24.79 6.29
C LEU A 280 2.66 -26.30 6.42
N GLU A 281 1.54 -26.81 5.90
CA GLU A 281 1.28 -28.25 5.78
C GLU A 281 2.20 -28.91 4.73
N GLU A 282 2.36 -28.28 3.56
CA GLU A 282 3.16 -28.79 2.44
C GLU A 282 4.68 -28.62 2.63
N CYS A 283 5.11 -27.69 3.48
CA CYS A 283 6.51 -27.43 3.77
C CYS A 283 6.83 -27.77 5.23
N PRO A 284 7.16 -29.05 5.53
CA PRO A 284 7.48 -29.48 6.87
C PRO A 284 8.57 -28.60 7.48
N ARG A 285 8.38 -28.17 8.73
CA ARG A 285 9.36 -27.33 9.46
C ARG A 285 10.76 -27.92 9.47
N GLN A 286 10.89 -29.24 9.44
CA GLN A 286 12.19 -29.91 9.38
C GLN A 286 12.94 -29.63 8.07
N THR A 287 12.23 -29.57 6.94
CA THR A 287 12.81 -29.22 5.64
C THR A 287 13.30 -27.78 5.63
N LEU A 288 12.50 -26.85 6.18
CA LEU A 288 12.90 -25.44 6.32
C LEU A 288 14.13 -25.28 7.21
N ARG A 289 14.15 -25.94 8.38
CA ARG A 289 15.32 -25.96 9.27
C ARG A 289 16.56 -26.50 8.58
N SER A 290 16.43 -27.57 7.80
CA SER A 290 17.56 -28.16 7.08
C SER A 290 18.12 -27.21 6.01
N ARG A 291 17.25 -26.52 5.26
CA ARG A 291 17.66 -25.49 4.29
C ARG A 291 18.37 -24.32 4.97
N LEU A 292 17.82 -23.82 6.08
CA LEU A 292 18.39 -22.70 6.82
C LEU A 292 19.71 -23.09 7.50
N ALA A 293 19.80 -24.28 8.09
CA ALA A 293 21.03 -24.85 8.63
C ALA A 293 22.14 -24.92 7.58
N TYR A 294 21.80 -25.37 6.36
CA TYR A 294 22.73 -25.37 5.24
C TYR A 294 23.21 -23.94 4.89
N ARG A 295 22.30 -22.96 4.83
CA ARG A 295 22.67 -21.55 4.59
C ARG A 295 23.54 -20.96 5.71
N LEU A 296 23.26 -21.30 6.96
CA LEU A 296 24.07 -20.91 8.13
C LEU A 296 25.47 -21.50 8.03
N LYS A 297 25.59 -22.77 7.63
CA LYS A 297 26.88 -23.45 7.41
C LYS A 297 27.70 -22.81 6.28
N GLN A 298 27.04 -22.29 5.23
CA GLN A 298 27.69 -21.56 4.15
C GLN A 298 28.17 -20.15 4.55
N GLY A 299 27.87 -19.69 5.77
CA GLY A 299 28.28 -18.35 6.21
C GLY A 299 27.50 -17.23 5.54
N HIS A 300 26.21 -17.44 5.21
CA HIS A 300 25.37 -16.37 4.64
C HIS A 300 25.14 -15.17 5.58
N ALA A 301 25.58 -15.26 6.84
CA ALA A 301 25.88 -14.11 7.69
C ALA A 301 26.84 -14.55 8.80
N PRO A 302 28.18 -14.48 8.62
CA PRO A 302 29.02 -14.43 9.80
C PRO A 302 28.54 -13.23 10.63
N PRO A 303 28.54 -13.30 11.97
CA PRO A 303 28.28 -12.11 12.75
C PRO A 303 29.28 -11.05 12.29
N GLU A 304 28.81 -10.02 11.57
CA GLU A 304 29.62 -8.81 11.42
C GLU A 304 30.00 -8.45 12.86
N PRO A 305 31.30 -8.37 13.18
CA PRO A 305 31.70 -7.96 14.51
C PRO A 305 31.00 -6.62 14.82
N PRO A 306 30.58 -6.38 16.07
CA PRO A 306 30.08 -5.06 16.43
C PRO A 306 31.07 -4.04 15.89
N VAL A 307 30.59 -3.16 15.03
CA VAL A 307 31.42 -2.26 14.24
C VAL A 307 32.16 -1.32 15.20
N GLU A 308 33.36 -1.72 15.60
CA GLU A 308 34.34 -0.87 16.29
C GLU A 308 34.82 0.14 15.25
N ASP A 309 34.43 1.40 15.45
CA ASP A 309 34.88 2.58 14.71
C ASP A 309 35.08 2.41 13.20
N GLU A 310 34.05 1.93 12.48
CA GLU A 310 34.05 2.14 11.02
C GLU A 310 33.99 3.65 10.74
N PRO A 311 34.81 4.15 9.80
CA PRO A 311 34.60 5.48 9.24
C PRO A 311 33.17 5.57 8.69
N PRO A 312 32.59 6.79 8.64
CA PRO A 312 31.20 7.01 8.27
C PRO A 312 30.80 6.23 7.01
N ALA A 313 29.53 5.80 6.94
CA ALA A 313 28.94 4.99 5.86
C ALA A 313 29.14 5.55 4.44
N SER A 314 29.67 6.77 4.31
CA SER A 314 29.93 7.53 3.09
C SER A 314 30.90 6.89 2.09
N ALA A 315 31.73 5.91 2.49
CA ALA A 315 32.66 5.26 1.57
C ALA A 315 32.06 4.09 0.74
N ARG A 316 30.85 3.60 1.08
CA ARG A 316 30.26 2.39 0.48
C ARG A 316 29.18 2.66 -0.58
N SER A 317 28.62 3.87 -0.67
CA SER A 317 27.51 4.18 -1.60
C SER A 317 27.91 4.26 -3.08
N ALA A 318 29.22 4.30 -3.42
CA ALA A 318 29.66 4.37 -4.81
C ALA A 318 29.53 3.03 -5.56
N GLU A 319 29.50 1.89 -4.85
CA GLU A 319 29.51 0.55 -5.45
C GLU A 319 28.09 -0.06 -5.60
N GLN A 320 27.05 0.59 -5.04
CA GLN A 320 25.64 0.24 -5.26
C GLN A 320 25.12 0.61 -6.67
N ARG A 321 26.00 1.07 -7.57
CA ARG A 321 25.64 1.56 -8.91
C ARG A 321 25.54 0.43 -9.92
N ARG A 322 24.34 -0.17 -9.96
CA ARG A 322 23.60 -0.71 -11.13
C ARG A 322 22.68 -1.82 -10.63
N ILE A 323 21.53 -1.43 -10.08
CA ILE A 323 20.38 -2.33 -10.08
C ILE A 323 19.99 -2.44 -11.55
N ALA A 324 20.36 -3.56 -12.19
CA ALA A 324 19.91 -3.85 -13.54
C ALA A 324 18.39 -4.06 -13.46
N THR A 325 17.66 -3.03 -13.84
CA THR A 325 16.23 -3.12 -14.06
C THR A 325 15.97 -4.03 -15.25
N VAL A 326 15.13 -5.04 -15.01
CA VAL A 326 14.57 -5.85 -16.10
C VAL A 326 13.77 -4.89 -16.98
N PRO A 327 14.05 -4.78 -18.29
CA PRO A 327 13.28 -3.92 -19.16
C PRO A 327 11.83 -4.37 -19.13
N MET A 328 10.93 -3.41 -18.89
CA MET A 328 9.49 -3.62 -18.97
C MET A 328 9.16 -4.23 -20.33
N VAL A 329 8.61 -5.45 -20.35
CA VAL A 329 8.19 -6.10 -21.60
C VAL A 329 7.06 -5.27 -22.19
N ALA A 330 7.35 -4.58 -23.30
CA ALA A 330 6.33 -3.91 -24.08
C ALA A 330 5.28 -4.94 -24.54
N PRO A 331 3.99 -4.60 -24.59
CA PRO A 331 2.98 -5.49 -25.12
C PRO A 331 3.33 -5.88 -26.57
N SER A 332 3.58 -7.17 -26.76
CA SER A 332 3.87 -7.77 -28.06
C SER A 332 2.72 -7.52 -29.04
N THR A 333 2.92 -6.65 -30.02
CA THR A 333 2.16 -6.65 -31.27
C THR A 333 2.61 -7.85 -32.09
N ALA A 334 1.84 -8.94 -32.04
CA ALA A 334 1.98 -10.06 -32.95
C ALA A 334 1.35 -9.69 -34.30
N ASP A 335 2.11 -9.87 -35.38
CA ASP A 335 1.72 -10.30 -36.75
C ASP A 335 2.96 -10.11 -37.67
N ASP A 336 3.76 -11.17 -37.90
CA ASP A 336 3.78 -12.10 -39.07
C ASP A 336 4.91 -11.68 -40.08
N PRO A 337 5.45 -12.49 -41.04
CA PRO A 337 4.90 -13.73 -41.62
C PRO A 337 5.90 -14.89 -41.85
N ALA A 338 5.34 -16.09 -42.04
CA ALA A 338 5.99 -17.19 -42.76
C ALA A 338 5.33 -17.39 -44.14
N CYS A 339 6.17 -17.63 -45.16
CA CYS A 339 5.80 -18.06 -46.52
C CYS A 339 6.89 -19.07 -46.97
N PRO A 340 6.76 -19.92 -48.02
CA PRO A 340 5.65 -20.23 -48.96
C PRO A 340 5.46 -21.80 -49.11
N PRO A 341 4.89 -22.45 -50.17
CA PRO A 341 4.49 -21.94 -51.50
C PRO A 341 3.22 -22.46 -52.23
N ALA A 342 2.81 -21.64 -53.20
CA ALA A 342 2.30 -21.86 -54.57
C ALA A 342 1.16 -22.88 -54.87
N THR A 343 0.04 -22.34 -55.36
CA THR A 343 -0.71 -22.67 -56.62
C THR A 343 -1.95 -21.75 -56.61
N GLY A 344 -2.18 -20.81 -57.54
CA GLY A 344 -2.69 -21.03 -58.90
C GLY A 344 -4.20 -20.70 -58.96
N GLY A 345 -4.61 -19.67 -59.72
CA GLY A 345 -6.02 -19.52 -60.17
C GLY A 345 -6.68 -18.13 -59.96
N THR A 346 -6.78 -17.39 -61.07
CA THR A 346 -7.92 -16.56 -61.56
C THR A 346 -8.75 -15.67 -60.62
N ALA A 347 -8.80 -14.37 -60.96
CA ALA A 347 -9.82 -13.39 -60.55
C ALA A 347 -11.21 -13.72 -61.15
N PRO A 348 -12.32 -13.24 -60.54
CA PRO A 348 -12.80 -11.88 -60.85
C PRO A 348 -13.35 -11.08 -59.65
N GLU A 349 -13.65 -9.82 -59.95
CA GLU A 349 -14.11 -8.66 -59.16
C GLU A 349 -15.34 -8.88 -58.26
N ALA A 350 -15.33 -8.26 -57.07
CA ALA A 350 -16.47 -7.52 -56.49
C ALA A 350 -16.00 -6.69 -55.28
N GLY A 351 -16.70 -5.57 -55.01
CA GLY A 351 -16.33 -4.48 -54.08
C GLY A 351 -16.18 -4.92 -52.61
N GLY A 352 -15.58 -4.14 -51.73
CA GLY A 352 -15.66 -2.70 -51.57
C GLY A 352 -15.82 -2.41 -50.07
N ALA A 353 -15.19 -1.33 -49.60
CA ALA A 353 -15.20 -0.80 -48.23
C ALA A 353 -14.29 -1.52 -47.21
N ASP A 354 -13.05 -1.03 -47.08
CA ASP A 354 -12.39 -0.78 -45.78
C ASP A 354 -11.00 -0.14 -45.99
N ALA A 355 -10.98 1.17 -46.27
CA ALA A 355 -9.76 1.97 -46.31
C ALA A 355 -10.06 3.45 -46.05
N GLN A 356 -10.67 3.77 -44.90
CA GLN A 356 -10.89 5.16 -44.48
C GLN A 356 -10.65 5.44 -42.98
N ALA A 357 -9.86 4.61 -42.29
CA ALA A 357 -9.55 4.82 -40.86
C ALA A 357 -8.09 5.17 -40.53
N ALA A 358 -7.16 5.17 -41.51
CA ALA A 358 -5.73 5.41 -41.25
C ALA A 358 -5.21 6.81 -41.64
N GLY A 359 -6.05 7.68 -42.23
CA GLY A 359 -5.61 8.98 -42.77
C GLY A 359 -5.94 10.23 -41.94
N LEU A 360 -6.61 10.11 -40.79
CA LEU A 360 -7.19 11.25 -40.05
C LEU A 360 -6.49 11.59 -38.71
N ARG A 361 -5.23 11.21 -38.51
CA ARG A 361 -4.46 11.62 -37.30
C ARG A 361 -3.26 12.53 -37.56
N SER A 362 -3.03 12.97 -38.80
CA SER A 362 -1.86 13.81 -39.13
C SER A 362 -2.19 15.20 -39.70
N ALA A 363 -3.45 15.64 -39.64
CA ALA A 363 -3.87 16.94 -40.21
C ALA A 363 -4.76 17.80 -39.29
N ALA A 364 -4.51 17.80 -37.98
CA ALA A 364 -5.24 18.63 -37.01
C ALA A 364 -4.34 19.54 -36.16
N VAL A 365 -3.26 20.09 -36.74
CA VAL A 365 -2.41 21.13 -36.11
C VAL A 365 -2.40 22.45 -36.93
N ALA A 366 -3.20 22.58 -37.98
CA ALA A 366 -3.26 23.82 -38.75
C ALA A 366 -4.69 24.35 -38.90
N GLY A 367 -4.99 25.40 -38.13
CA GLY A 367 -5.96 26.45 -38.47
C GLY A 367 -7.44 26.08 -38.38
N GLY A 368 -8.09 26.50 -37.31
CA GLY A 368 -9.56 26.55 -37.23
C GLY A 368 -10.04 27.28 -36.00
N ASP A 369 -10.55 28.51 -36.18
CA ASP A 369 -11.27 29.27 -35.18
C ASP A 369 -12.48 28.47 -34.66
N ALA A 370 -12.31 27.81 -33.53
CA ALA A 370 -13.39 27.15 -32.80
C ALA A 370 -13.76 28.00 -31.57
N ARG A 371 -15.01 28.48 -31.56
CA ARG A 371 -15.68 29.03 -30.38
C ARG A 371 -15.43 28.13 -29.14
N PRO A 372 -15.13 28.70 -27.96
CA PRO A 372 -14.77 27.92 -26.79
C PRO A 372 -15.97 27.12 -26.29
N ALA A 373 -15.85 25.78 -26.32
CA ALA A 373 -16.67 24.92 -25.47
C ALA A 373 -16.35 25.25 -24.01
N ALA A 374 -17.38 25.46 -23.21
CA ALA A 374 -17.25 25.77 -21.79
C ALA A 374 -16.33 24.74 -21.11
N GLY A 375 -15.21 25.22 -20.57
CA GLY A 375 -14.16 24.38 -20.02
C GLY A 375 -14.68 23.48 -18.91
N SER A 376 -14.36 22.19 -19.00
CA SER A 376 -14.50 21.28 -17.87
C SER A 376 -13.68 21.85 -16.69
N PRO A 377 -14.24 21.91 -15.48
CA PRO A 377 -13.52 22.41 -14.32
C PRO A 377 -12.24 21.57 -14.09
N PRO A 378 -11.14 22.18 -13.60
CA PRO A 378 -9.91 21.46 -13.32
C PRO A 378 -10.14 20.30 -12.32
N PRO A 379 -9.34 19.22 -12.38
CA PRO A 379 -9.53 18.02 -11.56
C PRO A 379 -9.66 18.29 -10.06
N ASP A 380 -8.88 19.25 -9.53
CA ASP A 380 -8.92 19.64 -8.11
C ASP A 380 -10.23 20.31 -7.72
N GLU A 381 -10.84 21.07 -8.63
CA GLU A 381 -12.14 21.69 -8.40
C GLU A 381 -13.26 20.65 -8.42
N MET A 382 -13.18 19.64 -9.30
CA MET A 382 -14.10 18.49 -9.30
C MET A 382 -13.98 17.67 -8.01
N ALA A 383 -12.77 17.42 -7.53
CA ALA A 383 -12.52 16.71 -6.27
C ALA A 383 -13.06 17.49 -5.06
N ASN A 384 -12.86 18.81 -5.03
CA ASN A 384 -13.38 19.66 -3.95
C ASN A 384 -14.92 19.77 -3.96
N ARG A 385 -15.54 19.89 -5.15
CA ARG A 385 -17.00 19.87 -5.28
C ARG A 385 -17.60 18.53 -4.86
N SER A 386 -16.95 17.42 -5.21
CA SER A 386 -17.35 16.07 -4.79
C SER A 386 -17.17 15.88 -3.28
N ALA A 387 -16.11 16.41 -2.68
CA ALA A 387 -15.90 16.37 -1.22
C ALA A 387 -16.94 17.19 -0.45
N LEU A 388 -17.33 18.37 -0.96
CA LEU A 388 -18.43 19.17 -0.39
C LEU A 388 -19.78 18.46 -0.52
N ALA A 389 -20.03 17.75 -1.63
CA ALA A 389 -21.21 16.93 -1.78
C ALA A 389 -21.24 15.78 -0.75
N VAL A 390 -20.11 15.13 -0.48
CA VAL A 390 -19.98 14.12 0.59
C VAL A 390 -20.18 14.74 1.98
N ALA A 391 -19.70 15.96 2.22
CA ALA A 391 -19.93 16.68 3.48
C ALA A 391 -21.42 17.04 3.67
N GLY A 392 -22.12 17.35 2.59
CA GLY A 392 -23.58 17.54 2.57
C GLY A 392 -24.38 16.31 3.03
N LEU A 393 -23.75 15.13 3.12
CA LEU A 393 -24.38 13.90 3.62
C LEU A 393 -24.34 13.78 5.15
N TRP A 394 -23.77 14.73 5.88
CA TRP A 394 -23.72 14.71 7.35
C TRP A 394 -25.10 14.58 8.04
N PRO A 395 -26.19 15.22 7.57
CA PRO A 395 -27.54 15.00 8.11
C PRO A 395 -27.98 13.52 8.05
N TRP A 396 -27.48 12.76 7.07
CA TRP A 396 -27.75 11.33 6.93
C TRP A 396 -26.97 10.49 7.96
N VAL A 397 -25.73 10.86 8.29
CA VAL A 397 -24.99 10.25 9.40
C VAL A 397 -25.73 10.44 10.72
N ARG A 398 -26.27 11.63 10.96
CA ARG A 398 -27.08 11.93 12.16
C ARG A 398 -28.36 11.08 12.20
N ARG A 399 -29.05 10.92 11.07
CA ARG A 399 -30.24 10.05 10.95
C ARG A 399 -29.90 8.57 11.18
N GLU A 400 -28.80 8.07 10.63
CA GLU A 400 -28.29 6.70 10.88
C GLU A 400 -28.00 6.47 12.37
N LYS A 401 -27.35 7.44 13.03
CA LYS A 401 -27.08 7.38 14.47
C LYS A 401 -28.38 7.37 15.29
N MET A 402 -29.39 8.14 14.88
CA MET A 402 -30.71 8.13 15.52
C MET A 402 -31.43 6.80 15.31
N LEU A 403 -31.42 6.24 14.10
CA LEU A 403 -32.00 4.92 13.83
C LEU A 403 -31.37 3.82 14.67
N ALA A 404 -30.04 3.79 14.75
CA ALA A 404 -29.35 2.76 15.49
C ALA A 404 -29.66 2.79 16.99
N ARG A 405 -29.96 3.96 17.54
CA ARG A 405 -30.40 4.13 18.93
C ARG A 405 -31.91 3.91 19.08
N GLY A 406 -32.69 4.29 18.07
CA GLY A 406 -34.15 4.24 18.09
C GLY A 406 -34.74 2.86 17.78
N ILE A 407 -34.08 2.04 16.94
CA ILE A 407 -34.58 0.70 16.57
C ILE A 407 -34.69 -0.22 17.79
N PRO A 408 -33.69 -0.34 18.69
CA PRO A 408 -33.85 -1.14 19.90
C PRO A 408 -35.00 -0.64 20.78
N LEU A 409 -35.14 0.69 20.92
CA LEU A 409 -36.23 1.30 21.69
C LEU A 409 -37.60 0.99 21.08
N LEU A 410 -37.75 1.09 19.77
CA LEU A 410 -38.98 0.75 19.05
C LEU A 410 -39.35 -0.72 19.22
N ILE A 411 -38.36 -1.63 19.17
CA ILE A 411 -38.60 -3.07 19.38
C ILE A 411 -39.07 -3.32 20.82
N VAL A 412 -38.43 -2.69 21.81
CA VAL A 412 -38.82 -2.83 23.23
C VAL A 412 -40.23 -2.26 23.48
N LEU A 413 -40.54 -1.08 22.93
CA LEU A 413 -41.87 -0.48 23.05
C LEU A 413 -42.95 -1.34 22.36
N ALA A 414 -42.65 -1.89 21.19
CA ALA A 414 -43.57 -2.78 20.48
C ALA A 414 -43.79 -4.10 21.23
N ALA A 415 -42.75 -4.66 21.85
CA ALA A 415 -42.85 -5.82 22.73
C ALA A 415 -43.77 -5.54 23.95
N GLY A 416 -43.58 -4.38 24.59
CA GLY A 416 -44.41 -3.94 25.71
C GLY A 416 -45.87 -3.70 25.33
N ALA A 417 -46.11 -3.06 24.18
CA ALA A 417 -47.45 -2.84 23.65
C ALA A 417 -48.15 -4.16 23.28
N GLY A 418 -47.43 -5.11 22.67
CA GLY A 418 -47.94 -6.44 22.35
C GLY A 418 -48.32 -7.24 23.61
N ALA A 419 -47.48 -7.18 24.65
CA ALA A 419 -47.78 -7.81 25.94
C ALA A 419 -49.00 -7.17 26.63
N ALA A 420 -49.10 -5.84 26.62
CA ALA A 420 -50.22 -5.10 27.20
C ALA A 420 -51.55 -5.36 26.48
N ALA A 421 -51.53 -5.42 25.14
CA ALA A 421 -52.71 -5.68 24.32
C ALA A 421 -53.28 -7.10 24.53
N VAL A 422 -52.44 -8.09 24.81
CA VAL A 422 -52.90 -9.44 25.15
C VAL A 422 -53.33 -9.55 26.62
N GLY A 423 -52.69 -8.78 27.51
CA GLY A 423 -53.04 -8.72 28.93
C GLY A 423 -54.43 -8.14 29.23
N SER A 424 -54.95 -7.27 28.37
CA SER A 424 -56.28 -6.66 28.53
C SER A 424 -57.46 -7.60 28.16
N LEU A 425 -57.20 -8.77 27.58
CA LEU A 425 -58.23 -9.73 27.14
C LEU A 425 -58.63 -10.78 28.21
N ALA A 426 -58.57 -10.40 29.49
CA ALA A 426 -59.25 -10.99 30.66
C ALA A 426 -59.00 -12.47 31.06
N VAL A 427 -58.05 -13.20 30.46
CA VAL A 427 -57.55 -14.48 31.05
C VAL A 427 -56.04 -14.57 30.87
N LEU A 428 -55.30 -14.11 31.89
CA LEU A 428 -53.84 -14.11 31.93
C LEU A 428 -53.32 -15.54 32.14
N SER A 429 -52.81 -16.14 31.07
CA SER A 429 -51.87 -17.25 31.17
C SER A 429 -50.51 -16.75 30.67
N ILE A 430 -49.43 -17.10 31.40
CA ILE A 430 -48.04 -16.75 31.04
C ILE A 430 -47.73 -16.99 29.55
N PRO A 431 -48.18 -18.10 28.92
CA PRO A 431 -47.94 -18.34 27.50
C PRO A 431 -48.55 -17.27 26.57
N ARG A 432 -49.72 -16.72 26.91
CA ARG A 432 -50.39 -15.69 26.10
C ARG A 432 -49.64 -14.36 26.16
N VAL A 433 -49.12 -13.98 27.33
CA VAL A 433 -48.31 -12.76 27.49
C VAL A 433 -47.02 -12.87 26.69
N LEU A 434 -46.36 -14.03 26.72
CA LEU A 434 -45.16 -14.29 25.92
C LEU A 434 -45.46 -14.26 24.42
N ALA A 435 -46.57 -14.87 23.98
CA ALA A 435 -46.99 -14.81 22.58
C ALA A 435 -47.28 -13.37 22.12
N GLY A 436 -47.93 -12.55 22.95
CA GLY A 436 -48.16 -11.13 22.69
C GLY A 436 -46.87 -10.32 22.58
N ALA A 437 -45.91 -10.57 23.47
CA ALA A 437 -44.60 -9.93 23.43
C ALA A 437 -43.81 -10.30 22.15
N LEU A 438 -43.81 -11.57 21.76
CA LEU A 438 -43.16 -12.04 20.53
C LEU A 438 -43.80 -11.43 19.27
N LEU A 439 -45.13 -11.35 19.22
CA LEU A 439 -45.84 -10.68 18.13
C LEU A 439 -45.47 -9.18 18.07
N GLY A 440 -45.41 -8.52 19.23
CA GLY A 440 -44.95 -7.14 19.34
C GLY A 440 -43.53 -6.93 18.82
N ILE A 441 -42.59 -7.82 19.16
CA ILE A 441 -41.22 -7.81 18.63
C ILE A 441 -41.22 -7.97 17.11
N ALA A 442 -41.98 -8.92 16.56
CA ALA A 442 -42.06 -9.15 15.12
C ALA A 442 -42.58 -7.91 14.38
N VAL A 443 -43.63 -7.26 14.89
CA VAL A 443 -44.15 -5.98 14.36
C VAL A 443 -43.10 -4.87 14.46
N GLY A 444 -42.37 -4.78 15.57
CA GLY A 444 -41.29 -3.82 15.76
C GLY A 444 -40.14 -3.99 14.76
N ILE A 445 -39.74 -5.24 14.48
CA ILE A 445 -38.73 -5.57 13.47
C ILE A 445 -39.22 -5.17 12.08
N LEU A 446 -40.47 -5.49 11.73
CA LEU A 446 -41.05 -5.16 10.43
C LEU A 446 -41.15 -3.63 10.22
N ALA A 447 -41.58 -2.89 11.24
CA ALA A 447 -41.64 -1.43 11.22
C ALA A 447 -40.24 -0.80 11.08
N ALA A 448 -39.23 -1.34 11.79
CA ALA A 448 -37.84 -0.91 11.65
C ALA A 448 -37.30 -1.16 10.24
N GLY A 449 -37.62 -2.32 9.64
CA GLY A 449 -37.29 -2.65 8.26
C GLY A 449 -37.91 -1.68 7.25
N LEU A 450 -39.20 -1.36 7.39
CA LEU A 450 -39.89 -0.39 6.53
C LEU A 450 -39.29 1.02 6.65
N LEU A 451 -38.95 1.45 7.87
CA LEU A 451 -38.32 2.75 8.11
C LEU A 451 -36.92 2.82 7.45
N ALA A 452 -36.12 1.75 7.59
CA ALA A 452 -34.82 1.66 6.95
C ALA A 452 -34.93 1.73 5.42
N ALA A 453 -35.86 0.98 4.82
CA ALA A 453 -36.11 0.99 3.38
C ALA A 453 -36.63 2.35 2.88
N ARG A 454 -37.40 3.09 3.69
CA ARG A 454 -37.85 4.45 3.35
C ARG A 454 -36.70 5.45 3.35
N LEU A 455 -35.78 5.33 4.30
CA LEU A 455 -34.59 6.18 4.39
C LEU A 455 -33.60 5.91 3.27
N GLU A 456 -33.43 4.64 2.89
CA GLU A 456 -32.61 4.26 1.73
C GLU A 456 -33.16 4.86 0.43
N ARG A 457 -34.48 4.75 0.19
CA ARG A 457 -35.14 5.41 -0.96
C ARG A 457 -35.01 6.94 -0.94
N ALA A 458 -34.98 7.54 0.24
CA ALA A 458 -34.82 8.98 0.36
C ALA A 458 -33.35 9.41 0.17
N LEU A 459 -32.38 8.59 0.59
CA LEU A 459 -30.96 8.82 0.34
C LEU A 459 -30.65 8.69 -1.16
N ARG A 460 -31.18 7.66 -1.82
CA ARG A 460 -31.04 7.47 -3.27
C ARG A 460 -31.55 8.70 -4.04
N ARG A 461 -32.78 9.14 -3.78
CA ARG A 461 -33.35 10.36 -4.40
C ARG A 461 -32.52 11.62 -4.15
N HIS A 462 -31.91 11.73 -2.97
CA HIS A 462 -31.04 12.87 -2.66
C HIS A 462 -29.74 12.83 -3.47
N VAL A 463 -29.12 11.64 -3.60
CA VAL A 463 -27.93 11.44 -4.44
C VAL A 463 -28.25 11.68 -5.92
N GLU A 464 -29.37 11.16 -6.41
CA GLU A 464 -29.86 11.40 -7.78
C GLU A 464 -30.07 12.90 -8.05
N GLY A 465 -30.76 13.61 -7.14
CA GLY A 465 -30.95 15.06 -7.26
C GLY A 465 -29.63 15.85 -7.22
N LEU A 466 -28.65 15.43 -6.43
CA LEU A 466 -27.31 16.03 -6.42
C LEU A 466 -26.59 15.83 -7.77
N LEU A 467 -26.68 14.65 -8.36
CA LEU A 467 -26.12 14.37 -9.69
C LEU A 467 -26.81 15.22 -10.77
N GLU A 468 -28.14 15.26 -10.79
CA GLU A 468 -28.93 16.04 -11.76
C GLU A 468 -28.66 17.55 -11.66
N SER A 469 -28.72 18.11 -10.44
CA SER A 469 -28.48 19.54 -10.19
C SER A 469 -27.05 19.99 -10.43
N SER A 470 -26.08 19.06 -10.45
CA SER A 470 -24.68 19.39 -10.73
C SER A 470 -24.41 19.71 -12.19
N GLY A 471 -25.37 19.46 -13.10
CA GLY A 471 -25.19 19.69 -14.54
C GLY A 471 -24.03 18.87 -15.14
N GLY A 472 -23.72 17.70 -14.57
CA GLY A 472 -22.59 16.85 -14.97
C GLY A 472 -21.26 17.19 -14.30
N ALA A 473 -21.21 18.20 -13.42
CA ALA A 473 -19.99 18.55 -12.68
C ALA A 473 -19.63 17.52 -11.59
N ILE A 474 -20.59 16.71 -11.14
CA ILE A 474 -20.38 15.59 -10.22
C ILE A 474 -20.84 14.32 -10.95
N THR A 475 -19.93 13.37 -11.12
CA THR A 475 -20.26 12.06 -11.70
C THR A 475 -20.43 11.01 -10.60
N VAL A 476 -21.00 9.87 -10.95
CA VAL A 476 -21.12 8.71 -10.04
C VAL A 476 -19.73 8.27 -9.56
N GLU A 477 -18.77 8.27 -10.49
CA GLU A 477 -17.37 7.90 -10.27
C GLU A 477 -16.68 8.91 -9.36
N SER A 478 -16.82 10.22 -9.61
CA SER A 478 -16.19 11.26 -8.79
C SER A 478 -16.74 11.29 -7.36
N LEU A 479 -18.03 10.98 -7.18
CA LEU A 479 -18.66 10.86 -5.87
C LEU A 479 -18.22 9.58 -5.14
N ALA A 480 -18.04 8.47 -5.86
CA ALA A 480 -17.55 7.21 -5.30
C ALA A 480 -16.08 7.34 -4.87
N GLU A 481 -15.25 8.01 -5.68
CA GLU A 481 -13.85 8.32 -5.41
C GLU A 481 -13.73 9.27 -4.21
N ALA A 482 -14.48 10.37 -4.18
CA ALA A 482 -14.50 11.28 -3.03
C ALA A 482 -14.96 10.58 -1.73
N ALA A 483 -15.94 9.67 -1.82
CA ALA A 483 -16.37 8.86 -0.68
C ALA A 483 -15.30 7.86 -0.22
N ARG A 484 -14.46 7.35 -1.14
CA ARG A 484 -13.35 6.44 -0.83
C ARG A 484 -12.20 7.19 -0.17
N ASP A 485 -11.77 8.29 -0.79
CA ASP A 485 -10.51 8.96 -0.47
C ASP A 485 -10.65 9.97 0.66
N ARG A 486 -11.69 10.81 0.60
CA ARG A 486 -11.96 11.85 1.62
C ARG A 486 -13.08 11.49 2.58
N GLY A 487 -13.82 10.43 2.31
CA GLY A 487 -14.88 9.95 3.19
C GLY A 487 -14.44 9.62 4.64
N PRO A 488 -13.22 9.10 4.91
CA PRO A 488 -12.75 8.92 6.28
C PRO A 488 -12.60 10.23 7.07
N GLU A 489 -12.22 11.32 6.40
CA GLU A 489 -12.03 12.64 6.98
C GLU A 489 -13.39 13.35 7.20
N VAL A 490 -14.26 13.29 6.19
CA VAL A 490 -15.55 13.99 6.17
C VAL A 490 -16.64 13.23 6.94
N LEU A 491 -16.61 11.90 6.89
CA LEU A 491 -17.57 11.01 7.55
C LEU A 491 -16.84 10.12 8.58
N ALA A 492 -16.22 10.76 9.56
CA ALA A 492 -15.46 10.08 10.60
C ALA A 492 -16.33 9.17 11.49
N GLY A 493 -15.71 8.12 12.03
CA GLY A 493 -16.30 7.19 13.00
C GLY A 493 -17.17 6.08 12.40
N ARG A 494 -17.68 5.20 13.29
CA ARG A 494 -18.40 3.96 12.92
C ARG A 494 -19.62 4.19 12.01
N TRP A 495 -20.34 5.29 12.24
CA TRP A 495 -21.54 5.65 11.48
C TRP A 495 -21.22 6.19 10.09
N GLY A 496 -20.19 7.02 9.98
CA GLY A 496 -19.72 7.51 8.69
C GLY A 496 -19.13 6.38 7.82
N ALA A 497 -18.39 5.45 8.40
CA ALA A 497 -17.93 4.24 7.70
C ALA A 497 -19.08 3.34 7.20
N ARG A 498 -20.21 3.29 7.91
CA ARG A 498 -21.41 2.55 7.48
C ARG A 498 -22.11 3.27 6.31
N LEU A 499 -22.24 4.60 6.38
CA LEU A 499 -22.81 5.40 5.30
C LEU A 499 -21.95 5.32 4.03
N ARG A 500 -20.62 5.42 4.16
CA ARG A 500 -19.66 5.25 3.05
C ARG A 500 -19.85 3.93 2.31
N ARG A 501 -19.92 2.80 3.04
CA ARG A 501 -20.18 1.49 2.44
C ARG A 501 -21.53 1.38 1.73
N ARG A 502 -22.55 2.11 2.19
CA ARG A 502 -23.85 2.16 1.50
C ARG A 502 -23.79 3.00 0.23
N LEU A 503 -23.16 4.17 0.28
CA LEU A 503 -22.95 5.02 -0.89
C LEU A 503 -22.19 4.27 -1.98
N LEU A 504 -21.09 3.61 -1.63
CA LEU A 504 -20.31 2.83 -2.59
C LEU A 504 -21.14 1.71 -3.23
N ARG A 505 -21.96 0.98 -2.46
CA ARG A 505 -22.86 -0.04 -3.01
C ARG A 505 -23.93 0.54 -3.95
N MET A 506 -24.52 1.67 -3.61
CA MET A 506 -25.51 2.33 -4.47
C MET A 506 -24.89 2.83 -5.78
N LEU A 507 -23.68 3.41 -5.72
CA LEU A 507 -23.01 4.01 -6.88
C LEU A 507 -22.40 2.97 -7.82
N THR A 508 -21.89 1.87 -7.28
CA THR A 508 -21.24 0.80 -8.09
C THR A 508 -22.22 -0.23 -8.66
N GLY A 509 -23.52 -0.11 -8.38
CA GLY A 509 -24.52 -1.03 -8.90
C GLY A 509 -24.38 -2.49 -8.43
N SER A 510 -23.57 -2.76 -7.40
CA SER A 510 -23.22 -4.12 -6.94
C SER A 510 -24.42 -4.96 -6.46
N ASP A 511 -25.62 -4.40 -6.34
CA ASP A 511 -26.84 -5.13 -6.00
C ASP A 511 -27.62 -5.63 -7.23
N ALA A 512 -27.16 -5.39 -8.46
CA ALA A 512 -27.87 -5.80 -9.69
C ALA A 512 -27.60 -7.25 -10.15
N ALA A 513 -26.68 -7.99 -9.53
CA ALA A 513 -26.33 -9.37 -9.94
C ALA A 513 -26.84 -10.48 -9.00
N GLY A 514 -27.74 -10.15 -8.05
CA GLY A 514 -28.23 -11.08 -7.04
C GLY A 514 -29.74 -11.06 -6.87
N LYS A 515 -30.49 -11.25 -7.97
CA LYS A 515 -31.88 -11.71 -7.94
C LYS A 515 -32.13 -12.67 -9.08
#